data_AF-A0A813I176-F1
#
_entry.id   AF-A0A813I176-F1
#
_cell.length_a   1.000
_cell.length_b   1.000
_cell.length_c   1.000
_cell.angle_alpha   90.00
_cell.angle_beta   90.00
_cell.angle_gamma   90.00
#
_symmetry.space_group_name_H-M   'P 1'
#
loop_
_entity.id
_entity.type
_entity.pdbx_description
1 polymer ?
#
loop_
_entity_poly.entity_id
_entity_poly.type
_entity_poly.pdbx_seq_one_letter_code
_entity_poly.pdbx_strand_id
1 'polypeptide(L)'
;MSKNGGVNAALDNTKAVAKQIRVLENRLDKGLQKFNEAIGANRSLREQIDTLRRERVVFDDIYRKLENELQQKKKEMANIIEQANAAYEARDSAQAQMASLKQQADKEHAEFEKEWRELGRLIENDKRMKEFMRTKVRGTKEDGDPGQTEDKHRKKITRNAWDTAKSLVTITANQEKVSSYEEAFARIQAATGICDIDELVQNFIHAEDTNFSLFKYNNELSADMEKLEQQIAEYKEEYITLSGQSSRKEDTEKVKILENLEERWNDIDRKAIHYEVKYQESQQTLSHIRACIESIFRRLGCTAEDLPSGCGSGISEANMMTYLAIIEQRGNELLKMYDSLKDDEDFETSRPARSGQGSTSLQIKLPSTVEDYSDDEDDDDEDDQRPFTRDELKTKTMRGITKKQKKSRMKGTAAEK
;
A
#
# COMPACT_ATOMS: atom_id res chain seq x y z
N MET A 1 -64.32 31.86 -81.34
CA MET A 1 -64.39 32.97 -80.37
C MET A 1 -63.85 32.48 -79.03
N SER A 2 -62.83 33.20 -78.54
CA SER A 2 -62.17 33.21 -77.22
C SER A 2 -62.34 32.00 -76.28
N LYS A 3 -61.31 31.13 -76.24
CA LYS A 3 -61.02 30.17 -75.15
C LYS A 3 -60.15 30.81 -74.04
N ASN A 4 -60.28 32.10 -73.81
CA ASN A 4 -59.60 32.77 -72.71
C ASN A 4 -60.62 32.95 -71.60
N GLY A 5 -60.61 32.03 -70.63
CA GLY A 5 -61.20 32.31 -69.32
C GLY A 5 -60.66 33.67 -68.87
N GLY A 6 -61.55 34.63 -68.65
CA GLY A 6 -61.20 36.05 -68.55
C GLY A 6 -60.06 36.34 -67.58
N VAL A 7 -59.41 37.49 -67.74
CA VAL A 7 -58.22 37.91 -66.98
C VAL A 7 -58.36 37.70 -65.45
N ASN A 8 -59.59 37.77 -64.91
CA ASN A 8 -59.89 37.45 -63.51
C ASN A 8 -59.69 35.97 -63.11
N ALA A 9 -59.95 35.00 -64.00
CA ALA A 9 -59.76 33.57 -63.70
C ALA A 9 -58.27 33.23 -63.51
N ALA A 10 -57.38 33.87 -64.27
CA ALA A 10 -55.93 33.74 -64.09
C ALA A 10 -55.48 34.35 -62.74
N LEU A 11 -56.02 35.52 -62.38
CA LEU A 11 -55.74 36.19 -61.10
C LEU A 11 -56.30 35.42 -59.90
N ASP A 12 -57.45 34.77 -60.03
CA ASP A 12 -58.02 33.95 -58.96
C ASP A 12 -57.26 32.63 -58.79
N ASN A 13 -56.78 32.03 -59.88
CA ASN A 13 -55.91 30.87 -59.83
C ASN A 13 -54.55 31.20 -59.19
N THR A 14 -53.92 32.33 -59.53
CA THR A 14 -52.67 32.75 -58.87
C THR A 14 -52.87 33.04 -57.39
N LYS A 15 -54.00 33.66 -57.00
CA LYS A 15 -54.36 33.84 -55.58
C LYS A 15 -54.59 32.50 -54.86
N ALA A 16 -55.21 31.51 -55.50
CA ALA A 16 -55.41 30.18 -54.92
C ALA A 16 -54.08 29.45 -54.70
N VAL A 17 -53.19 29.48 -55.70
CA VAL A 17 -51.83 28.92 -55.59
C VAL A 17 -51.03 29.62 -54.49
N ALA A 18 -51.07 30.96 -54.40
CA ALA A 18 -50.39 31.70 -53.34
C ALA A 18 -50.91 31.35 -51.93
N LYS A 19 -52.23 31.13 -51.77
CA LYS A 19 -52.81 30.64 -50.51
C LYS A 19 -52.32 29.23 -50.18
N GLN A 20 -52.25 28.34 -51.18
CA GLN A 20 -51.76 26.97 -50.97
C GLN A 20 -50.28 26.94 -50.59
N ILE A 21 -49.45 27.78 -51.22
CA ILE A 21 -48.03 27.97 -50.84
C ILE A 21 -47.94 28.41 -49.38
N ARG A 22 -48.69 29.43 -48.95
CA ARG A 22 -48.70 29.87 -47.54
C ARG A 22 -49.13 28.78 -46.56
N VAL A 23 -50.11 27.95 -46.93
CA VAL A 23 -50.54 26.82 -46.08
C VAL A 23 -49.43 25.78 -45.95
N LEU A 24 -48.73 25.47 -47.05
CA LEU A 24 -47.60 24.54 -47.04
C LEU A 24 -46.40 25.10 -46.26
N GLU A 25 -46.08 26.37 -46.41
CA GLU A 25 -45.05 27.08 -45.64
C GLU A 25 -45.36 27.03 -44.14
N ASN A 26 -46.59 27.36 -43.73
CA ASN A 26 -47.02 27.27 -42.33
C ASN A 26 -46.96 25.83 -41.79
N ARG A 27 -47.24 24.82 -42.63
CA ARG A 27 -47.15 23.41 -42.23
C ARG A 27 -45.70 22.97 -42.10
N LEU A 28 -44.83 23.46 -42.98
CA LEU A 28 -43.39 23.22 -42.91
C LEU A 28 -42.81 23.85 -41.64
N ASP A 29 -43.14 25.10 -41.35
CA ASP A 29 -42.65 25.82 -40.17
C ASP A 29 -43.07 25.13 -38.87
N LYS A 30 -44.36 24.74 -38.76
CA LYS A 30 -44.83 23.90 -37.63
C LYS A 30 -44.12 22.55 -37.55
N GLY A 31 -43.75 21.97 -38.69
CA GLY A 31 -42.96 20.74 -38.75
C GLY A 31 -41.54 20.94 -38.23
N LEU A 32 -40.89 22.03 -38.64
CA LEU A 32 -39.54 22.41 -38.20
C LEU A 32 -39.52 22.75 -36.71
N GLN A 33 -40.53 23.46 -36.20
CA GLN A 33 -40.66 23.74 -34.77
C GLN A 33 -40.71 22.44 -33.95
N LYS A 34 -41.60 21.50 -34.32
CA LYS A 34 -41.71 20.20 -33.64
C LYS A 34 -40.43 19.37 -33.75
N PHE A 35 -39.75 19.43 -34.90
CA PHE A 35 -38.49 18.75 -35.09
C PHE A 35 -37.38 19.32 -34.18
N ASN A 36 -37.28 20.65 -34.08
CA ASN A 36 -36.34 21.32 -33.19
C ASN A 36 -36.64 21.03 -31.71
N GLU A 37 -37.92 21.04 -31.32
CA GLU A 37 -38.36 20.63 -29.97
C GLU A 37 -37.95 19.18 -29.67
N ALA A 38 -38.15 18.25 -30.62
CA ALA A 38 -37.74 16.86 -30.48
C ALA A 38 -36.21 16.70 -30.38
N ILE A 39 -35.43 17.50 -31.14
CA ILE A 39 -33.97 17.53 -31.01
C ILE A 39 -33.56 18.03 -29.63
N GLY A 40 -34.17 19.11 -29.14
CA GLY A 40 -33.90 19.65 -27.81
C GLY A 40 -34.17 18.61 -26.71
N ALA A 41 -35.31 17.92 -26.78
CA ALA A 41 -35.64 16.84 -25.87
C ALA A 41 -34.64 15.67 -25.97
N ASN A 42 -34.23 15.28 -27.18
CA ASN A 42 -33.26 14.20 -27.38
C ASN A 42 -31.89 14.57 -26.80
N ARG A 43 -31.45 15.82 -26.97
CA ARG A 43 -30.21 16.33 -26.36
C ARG A 43 -30.25 16.26 -24.84
N SER A 44 -31.34 16.72 -24.22
CA SER A 44 -31.51 16.64 -22.77
C SER A 44 -31.49 15.19 -22.26
N LEU A 45 -32.17 14.27 -22.96
CA LEU A 45 -32.15 12.86 -22.61
C LEU A 45 -30.73 12.25 -22.72
N ARG A 46 -29.95 12.63 -23.74
CA ARG A 46 -28.56 12.18 -23.87
C ARG A 46 -27.69 12.67 -22.71
N GLU A 47 -27.80 13.95 -22.36
CA GLU A 47 -27.07 14.52 -21.22
C GLU A 47 -27.45 13.83 -19.89
N GLN A 48 -28.73 13.48 -19.70
CA GLN A 48 -29.18 12.68 -18.55
C GLN A 48 -28.58 11.27 -18.55
N ILE A 49 -28.56 10.59 -19.70
CA ILE A 49 -27.94 9.26 -19.83
C ILE A 49 -26.45 9.33 -19.49
N ASP A 50 -25.73 10.33 -19.98
CA ASP A 50 -24.30 10.48 -19.71
C ASP A 50 -24.01 10.84 -18.24
N THR A 51 -24.91 11.59 -17.61
CA THR A 51 -24.84 11.86 -16.17
C THR A 51 -25.06 10.59 -15.35
N LEU A 52 -26.12 9.83 -15.64
CA LEU A 52 -26.39 8.55 -14.97
C LEU A 52 -25.26 7.52 -15.18
N ARG A 53 -24.61 7.52 -16.35
CA ARG A 53 -23.46 6.66 -16.62
C ARG A 53 -22.26 7.04 -15.76
N ARG A 54 -21.95 8.34 -15.64
CA ARG A 54 -20.87 8.82 -14.76
C ARG A 54 -21.16 8.47 -13.30
N GLU A 55 -22.37 8.70 -12.83
CA GLU A 55 -22.80 8.33 -11.48
C GLU A 55 -22.63 6.83 -11.23
N ARG A 56 -23.06 5.98 -12.18
CA ARG A 56 -22.92 4.53 -12.05
C ARG A 56 -21.47 4.08 -11.89
N VAL A 57 -20.54 4.67 -12.64
CA VAL A 57 -19.10 4.36 -12.50
C VAL A 57 -18.60 4.71 -11.09
N VAL A 58 -18.99 5.89 -10.58
CA VAL A 58 -18.64 6.30 -9.21
C VAL A 58 -19.24 5.34 -8.17
N PHE A 59 -20.49 4.93 -8.33
CA PHE A 59 -21.11 3.96 -7.44
C PHE A 59 -20.40 2.60 -7.48
N ASP A 60 -20.10 2.06 -8.67
CA ASP A 60 -19.42 0.78 -8.82
C ASP A 60 -18.03 0.80 -8.14
N ASP A 61 -17.31 1.92 -8.22
CA ASP A 61 -16.03 2.12 -7.54
C ASP A 61 -16.18 2.16 -6.02
N ILE A 62 -17.19 2.86 -5.49
CA ILE A 62 -17.49 2.90 -4.06
C ILE A 62 -17.88 1.50 -3.56
N TYR A 63 -18.72 0.77 -4.31
CA TYR A 63 -19.11 -0.59 -3.97
C TYR A 63 -17.90 -1.51 -3.90
N ARG A 64 -16.97 -1.45 -4.87
CA ARG A 64 -15.73 -2.24 -4.82
C ARG A 64 -14.87 -1.91 -3.60
N LYS A 65 -14.74 -0.62 -3.24
CA LYS A 65 -14.00 -0.22 -2.05
C LYS A 65 -14.63 -0.78 -0.78
N LEU A 66 -15.95 -0.64 -0.63
CA LEU A 66 -16.70 -1.18 0.51
C LEU A 66 -16.61 -2.71 0.60
N GLU A 67 -16.68 -3.41 -0.53
CA GLU A 67 -16.52 -4.87 -0.61
C GLU A 67 -15.12 -5.28 -0.13
N ASN A 68 -14.07 -4.60 -0.59
CA ASN A 68 -12.70 -4.87 -0.18
C ASN A 68 -12.48 -4.59 1.32
N GLU A 69 -13.02 -3.48 1.84
CA GLU A 69 -12.97 -3.16 3.27
C GLU A 69 -13.68 -4.21 4.11
N LEU A 70 -14.85 -4.68 3.66
CA LEU A 70 -15.60 -5.75 4.32
C LEU A 70 -14.77 -7.05 4.36
N GLN A 71 -14.15 -7.43 3.26
CA GLN A 71 -13.30 -8.62 3.19
C GLN A 71 -12.08 -8.50 4.11
N GLN A 72 -11.44 -7.33 4.14
CA GLN A 72 -10.33 -7.05 5.03
C GLN A 72 -10.75 -7.16 6.51
N LYS A 73 -11.89 -6.57 6.88
CA LYS A 73 -12.44 -6.66 8.25
C LYS A 73 -12.79 -8.09 8.65
N LYS A 74 -13.31 -8.91 7.73
CA LYS A 74 -13.54 -10.34 7.98
C LYS A 74 -12.22 -11.08 8.23
N LYS A 75 -11.17 -10.77 7.48
CA LYS A 75 -9.84 -11.37 7.66
C LYS A 75 -9.23 -10.97 9.00
N GLU A 76 -9.33 -9.69 9.37
CA GLU A 76 -8.91 -9.20 10.70
C GLU A 76 -9.66 -9.90 11.83
N MET A 77 -10.99 -10.03 11.70
CA MET A 77 -11.81 -10.74 12.68
C MET A 77 -11.39 -12.21 12.81
N ALA A 78 -11.14 -12.91 11.70
CA ALA A 78 -10.65 -14.29 11.72
C ALA A 78 -9.30 -14.41 12.43
N ASN A 79 -8.37 -13.50 12.16
CA ASN A 79 -7.05 -13.46 12.83
C ASN A 79 -7.18 -13.21 14.34
N ILE A 80 -8.05 -12.28 14.76
CA ILE A 80 -8.29 -12.02 16.20
C ILE A 80 -8.87 -13.27 16.88
N ILE A 81 -9.77 -14.00 16.22
CA ILE A 81 -10.33 -15.25 16.76
C ILE A 81 -9.24 -16.31 16.91
N GLU A 82 -8.37 -16.45 15.91
CA GLU A 82 -7.25 -17.40 15.97
C GLU A 82 -6.27 -17.06 17.11
N GLN A 83 -5.91 -15.79 17.25
CA GLN A 83 -5.08 -15.31 18.37
C GLN A 83 -5.74 -15.54 19.73
N ALA A 84 -7.05 -15.30 19.82
CA ALA A 84 -7.81 -15.54 21.04
C ALA A 84 -7.81 -17.03 21.41
N ASN A 85 -8.04 -17.92 20.42
CA ASN A 85 -8.00 -19.36 20.63
C ASN A 85 -6.61 -19.83 21.09
N ALA A 86 -5.54 -19.37 20.44
CA ALA A 86 -4.17 -19.68 20.85
C ALA A 86 -3.88 -19.21 22.29
N ALA A 87 -4.36 -18.01 22.66
CA ALA A 87 -4.23 -17.49 24.03
C ALA A 87 -5.03 -18.31 25.05
N TYR A 88 -6.23 -18.79 24.69
CA TYR A 88 -7.02 -19.70 25.54
C TYR A 88 -6.33 -21.04 25.73
N GLU A 89 -5.79 -21.65 24.67
CA GLU A 89 -5.05 -22.91 24.75
C GLU A 89 -3.80 -22.76 25.63
N ALA A 90 -3.04 -21.68 25.47
CA ALA A 90 -1.87 -21.39 26.29
C ALA A 90 -2.24 -21.22 27.77
N ARG A 91 -3.33 -20.49 28.06
CA ARG A 91 -3.84 -20.31 29.42
C ARG A 91 -4.27 -21.65 30.03
N ASP A 92 -5.03 -22.45 29.28
CA ASP A 92 -5.57 -23.71 29.78
C ASP A 92 -4.44 -24.73 30.02
N SER A 93 -3.42 -24.75 29.15
CA SER A 93 -2.19 -25.52 29.35
C SER A 93 -1.44 -25.08 30.62
N ALA A 94 -1.26 -23.78 30.83
CA ALA A 94 -0.61 -23.26 32.05
C ALA A 94 -1.42 -23.56 33.32
N GLN A 95 -2.75 -23.49 33.26
CA GLN A 95 -3.62 -23.88 34.37
C GLN A 95 -3.52 -25.37 34.68
N ALA A 96 -3.46 -26.23 33.67
CA ALA A 96 -3.26 -27.67 33.83
C ALA A 96 -1.90 -27.99 34.48
N GLN A 97 -0.83 -27.33 34.02
CA GLN A 97 0.51 -27.49 34.62
C GLN A 97 0.54 -27.02 36.08
N MET A 98 -0.08 -25.88 36.38
CA MET A 98 -0.18 -25.35 37.74
C MET A 98 -0.98 -26.29 38.66
N ALA A 99 -2.09 -26.85 38.17
CA ALA A 99 -2.86 -27.84 38.92
C ALA A 99 -2.04 -29.11 39.19
N SER A 100 -1.30 -29.60 38.19
CA SER A 100 -0.40 -30.76 38.34
C SER A 100 0.72 -30.50 39.34
N LEU A 101 1.38 -29.33 39.27
CA LEU A 101 2.43 -28.94 40.21
C LEU A 101 1.90 -28.82 41.64
N LYS A 102 0.70 -28.25 41.81
CA LYS A 102 0.05 -28.16 43.12
C LYS A 102 -0.25 -29.54 43.68
N GLN A 103 -0.81 -30.44 42.86
CA GLN A 103 -1.08 -31.82 43.29
C GLN A 103 0.20 -32.56 43.68
N GLN A 104 1.30 -32.36 42.94
CA GLN A 104 2.59 -32.94 43.25
C GLN A 104 3.15 -32.39 44.57
N ALA A 105 3.09 -31.07 44.78
CA ALA A 105 3.53 -30.42 46.02
C ALA A 105 2.70 -30.90 47.23
N ASP A 106 1.38 -31.01 47.09
CA ASP A 106 0.49 -31.52 48.15
C ASP A 106 0.84 -32.99 48.50
N LYS A 107 1.17 -33.81 47.50
CA LYS A 107 1.60 -35.20 47.70
C LYS A 107 2.94 -35.30 48.41
N GLU A 108 3.94 -34.53 47.97
CA GLU A 108 5.26 -34.47 48.60
C GLU A 108 5.17 -33.97 50.04
N HIS A 109 4.33 -32.95 50.31
CA HIS A 109 4.06 -32.50 51.67
C HIS A 109 3.42 -33.59 52.54
N ALA A 110 2.44 -34.34 52.01
CA ALA A 110 1.81 -35.43 52.75
C ALA A 110 2.80 -36.58 53.03
N GLU A 111 3.68 -36.90 52.09
CA GLU A 111 4.77 -37.88 52.26
C GLU A 111 5.77 -37.41 53.33
N PHE A 112 6.20 -36.15 53.26
CA PHE A 112 7.07 -35.54 54.25
C PHE A 112 6.45 -35.56 55.67
N GLU A 113 5.17 -35.18 55.82
CA GLU A 113 4.49 -35.25 57.11
C GLU A 113 4.40 -36.68 57.67
N LYS A 114 4.23 -37.66 56.78
CA LYS A 114 4.20 -39.08 57.18
C LYS A 114 5.56 -39.53 57.69
N GLU A 115 6.64 -39.23 56.96
CA GLU A 115 8.01 -39.52 57.37
C GLU A 115 8.38 -38.81 58.66
N TRP A 116 8.02 -37.53 58.79
CA TRP A 116 8.23 -36.74 60.01
C TRP A 116 7.56 -37.38 61.23
N ARG A 117 6.31 -37.82 61.07
CA ARG A 117 5.56 -38.50 62.14
C ARG A 117 6.19 -39.85 62.51
N GLU A 118 6.66 -40.60 61.52
CA GLU A 118 7.34 -41.88 61.74
C GLU A 118 8.68 -41.70 62.46
N LEU A 119 9.48 -40.72 62.04
CA LEU A 119 10.76 -40.37 62.68
C LEU A 119 10.53 -39.90 64.13
N GLY A 120 9.52 -39.06 64.35
CA GLY A 120 9.09 -38.64 65.69
C GLY A 120 8.72 -39.83 66.58
N ARG A 121 7.97 -40.81 66.05
CA ARG A 121 7.63 -42.04 66.77
C ARG A 121 8.87 -42.88 67.10
N LEU A 122 9.83 -42.94 66.19
CA LEU A 122 11.08 -43.67 66.39
C LEU A 122 11.90 -43.05 67.52
N ILE A 123 12.03 -41.71 67.53
CA ILE A 123 12.72 -40.95 68.57
C ILE A 123 12.02 -41.12 69.92
N GLU A 124 10.69 -41.06 69.96
CA GLU A 124 9.95 -41.26 71.21
C GLU A 124 10.12 -42.68 71.75
N ASN A 125 10.13 -43.70 70.88
CA ASN A 125 10.39 -45.08 71.27
C ASN A 125 11.84 -45.26 71.76
N ASP A 126 12.83 -44.63 71.11
CA ASP A 126 14.24 -44.62 71.58
C ASP A 126 14.37 -43.93 72.94
N LYS A 127 13.69 -42.78 73.13
CA LYS A 127 13.66 -42.07 74.42
C LYS A 127 13.04 -42.94 75.51
N ARG A 128 11.91 -43.60 75.22
CA ARG A 128 11.25 -44.53 76.16
C ARG A 128 12.12 -45.74 76.47
N MET A 129 12.82 -46.30 75.48
CA MET A 129 13.75 -47.41 75.66
C MET A 129 14.97 -46.99 76.49
N LYS A 130 15.56 -45.82 76.22
CA LYS A 130 16.67 -45.26 77.01
C LYS A 130 16.24 -44.96 78.44
N GLU A 131 15.04 -44.41 78.65
CA GLU A 131 14.49 -44.16 79.98
C GLU A 131 14.21 -45.46 80.74
N PHE A 132 13.67 -46.48 80.06
CA PHE A 132 13.50 -47.82 80.61
C PHE A 132 14.85 -48.48 80.96
N MET A 133 15.84 -48.42 80.07
CA MET A 133 17.21 -48.90 80.32
C MET A 133 17.85 -48.17 81.50
N ARG A 134 17.71 -46.84 81.59
CA ARG A 134 18.23 -46.04 82.70
C ARG A 134 17.56 -46.39 84.02
N THR A 135 16.27 -46.72 83.99
CA THR A 135 15.51 -47.17 85.17
C THR A 135 15.91 -48.59 85.58
N LYS A 136 16.15 -49.49 84.62
CA LYS A 136 16.62 -50.86 84.85
C LYS A 136 18.06 -50.91 85.34
N VAL A 137 18.99 -50.14 84.74
CA VAL A 137 20.38 -50.00 85.22
C VAL A 137 20.44 -49.35 86.61
N ARG A 138 19.47 -48.51 86.99
CA ARG A 138 19.34 -48.01 88.37
C ARG A 138 18.76 -49.04 89.35
N GLY A 139 18.06 -50.07 88.85
CA GLY A 139 17.58 -51.22 89.62
C GLY A 139 18.49 -52.46 89.59
N THR A 140 19.58 -52.43 88.80
CA THR A 140 20.54 -53.56 88.67
C THR A 140 21.96 -53.06 88.93
N LYS A 141 22.16 -52.41 90.08
CA LYS A 141 23.48 -52.13 90.67
C LYS A 141 23.69 -53.00 91.90
N GLU A 142 23.43 -54.30 91.80
CA GLU A 142 24.08 -55.30 92.62
C GLU A 142 24.38 -56.53 91.74
N ASP A 143 25.62 -57.01 91.90
CA ASP A 143 26.24 -58.24 91.44
C ASP A 143 26.62 -58.47 89.96
N GLY A 144 27.93 -58.64 89.76
CA GLY A 144 28.43 -59.94 89.29
C GLY A 144 29.18 -59.94 87.96
N ASP A 145 30.50 -60.11 88.05
CA ASP A 145 31.51 -60.35 86.99
C ASP A 145 31.43 -61.79 86.40
N PRO A 146 32.40 -62.30 85.61
CA PRO A 146 32.34 -62.59 84.16
C PRO A 146 32.36 -64.12 83.85
N GLY A 147 32.19 -64.52 82.58
CA GLY A 147 32.22 -65.95 82.26
C GLY A 147 32.48 -66.29 80.79
N GLN A 148 33.65 -66.89 80.55
CA GLN A 148 34.21 -67.42 79.31
C GLN A 148 33.36 -68.53 78.65
N THR A 149 33.64 -68.84 77.38
CA THR A 149 33.95 -70.22 76.92
C THR A 149 34.32 -70.26 75.44
N GLU A 150 35.57 -70.63 75.18
CA GLU A 150 36.03 -71.20 73.92
C GLU A 150 35.48 -72.62 73.73
N ASP A 151 35.63 -73.10 72.49
CA ASP A 151 36.02 -74.47 72.15
C ASP A 151 34.91 -75.45 71.69
N LYS A 152 34.49 -75.31 70.43
CA LYS A 152 34.10 -76.46 69.59
C LYS A 152 34.56 -76.21 68.15
N HIS A 153 35.35 -77.16 67.62
CA HIS A 153 35.34 -77.66 66.22
C HIS A 153 36.74 -78.04 65.70
N ARG A 154 37.45 -78.87 66.47
CA ARG A 154 38.56 -79.68 65.96
C ARG A 154 38.00 -80.92 65.22
N LYS A 155 37.61 -80.76 63.94
CA LYS A 155 37.34 -81.85 62.97
C LYS A 155 37.08 -81.33 61.54
N LYS A 156 37.98 -80.50 60.99
CA LYS A 156 37.93 -80.06 59.57
C LYS A 156 39.34 -79.85 58.97
N ILE A 157 40.30 -80.72 59.27
CA ILE A 157 41.70 -80.50 58.85
C ILE A 157 42.07 -81.21 57.53
N THR A 158 41.25 -82.13 57.01
CA THR A 158 41.59 -82.90 55.79
C THR A 158 40.81 -82.52 54.53
N ARG A 159 40.19 -81.33 54.50
CA ARG A 159 39.61 -80.74 53.27
C ARG A 159 40.28 -79.42 52.84
N ASN A 160 41.20 -78.89 53.65
CA ASN A 160 41.77 -77.56 53.47
C ASN A 160 42.94 -77.50 52.46
N ALA A 161 43.55 -78.62 52.06
CA ALA A 161 44.74 -78.58 51.20
C ALA A 161 44.46 -78.06 49.77
N TRP A 162 43.25 -78.25 49.25
CA TRP A 162 42.86 -77.78 47.90
C TRP A 162 42.41 -76.32 47.89
N ASP A 163 41.72 -75.87 48.94
CA ASP A 163 41.36 -74.46 49.13
C ASP A 163 42.58 -73.60 49.50
N THR A 164 43.57 -74.14 50.23
CA THR A 164 44.81 -73.42 50.52
C THR A 164 45.67 -73.21 49.27
N ALA A 165 45.73 -74.15 48.33
CA ALA A 165 46.51 -73.99 47.09
C ALA A 165 45.86 -72.99 46.11
N LYS A 166 44.52 -73.01 45.98
CA LYS A 166 43.78 -72.04 45.17
C LYS A 166 43.84 -70.65 45.79
N SER A 167 43.73 -70.58 47.12
CA SER A 167 43.94 -69.36 47.91
C SER A 167 45.36 -68.81 47.72
N LEU A 168 46.41 -69.65 47.74
CA LEU A 168 47.80 -69.22 47.57
C LEU A 168 48.05 -68.61 46.18
N VAL A 169 47.47 -69.15 45.11
CA VAL A 169 47.60 -68.60 43.74
C VAL A 169 46.83 -67.27 43.59
N THR A 170 45.66 -67.13 44.21
CA THR A 170 44.98 -65.81 44.29
C THR A 170 45.71 -64.83 45.19
N ILE A 171 46.36 -65.30 46.25
CA ILE A 171 47.18 -64.47 47.14
C ILE A 171 48.40 -63.97 46.39
N THR A 172 49.14 -64.80 45.64
CA THR A 172 50.30 -64.35 44.86
C THR A 172 49.92 -63.37 43.73
N ALA A 173 48.83 -63.62 43.02
CA ALA A 173 48.33 -62.70 41.99
C ALA A 173 47.83 -61.36 42.59
N ASN A 174 47.25 -61.40 43.79
CA ASN A 174 46.89 -60.19 44.52
C ASN A 174 48.12 -59.51 45.12
N GLN A 175 49.15 -60.25 45.51
CA GLN A 175 50.40 -59.71 46.05
C GLN A 175 51.18 -58.94 44.99
N GLU A 176 51.21 -59.44 43.75
CA GLU A 176 51.81 -58.73 42.61
C GLU A 176 51.03 -57.44 42.29
N LYS A 177 49.69 -57.48 42.34
CA LYS A 177 48.87 -56.26 42.18
C LYS A 177 49.09 -55.28 43.32
N VAL A 178 49.12 -55.74 44.57
CA VAL A 178 49.41 -54.91 45.76
C VAL A 178 50.81 -54.30 45.65
N SER A 179 51.81 -55.07 45.25
CA SER A 179 53.17 -54.57 45.02
C SER A 179 53.22 -53.54 43.89
N SER A 180 52.45 -53.74 42.81
CA SER A 180 52.37 -52.77 41.71
C SER A 180 51.66 -51.47 42.13
N TYR A 181 50.65 -51.58 42.99
CA TYR A 181 49.96 -50.42 43.56
C TYR A 181 50.85 -49.70 44.55
N GLU A 182 51.54 -50.41 45.45
CA GLU A 182 52.53 -49.84 46.36
C GLU A 182 53.66 -49.11 45.61
N GLU A 183 54.15 -49.67 44.50
CA GLU A 183 55.18 -49.03 43.67
C GLU A 183 54.65 -47.83 42.88
N ALA A 184 53.38 -47.83 42.48
CA ALA A 184 52.71 -46.65 41.91
C ALA A 184 52.46 -45.56 42.97
N PHE A 185 52.03 -45.93 44.17
CA PHE A 185 51.83 -45.02 45.30
C PHE A 185 53.15 -44.42 45.78
N ALA A 186 54.23 -45.19 45.85
CA ALA A 186 55.56 -44.69 46.19
C ALA A 186 56.07 -43.67 45.17
N ARG A 187 55.81 -43.88 43.88
CA ARG A 187 56.12 -42.89 42.82
C ARG A 187 55.29 -41.62 42.95
N ILE A 188 54.00 -41.74 43.26
CA ILE A 188 53.12 -40.58 43.47
C ILE A 188 53.55 -39.82 44.72
N GLN A 189 53.82 -40.52 45.83
CA GLN A 189 54.30 -39.95 47.09
C GLN A 189 55.64 -39.20 46.92
N ALA A 190 56.56 -39.74 46.12
CA ALA A 190 57.82 -39.08 45.79
C ALA A 190 57.64 -37.82 44.91
N ALA A 191 56.60 -37.77 44.08
CA ALA A 191 56.31 -36.64 43.20
C ALA A 191 55.48 -35.54 43.87
N THR A 192 54.57 -35.89 44.80
CA THR A 192 53.64 -34.95 45.45
C THR A 192 54.09 -34.52 46.84
N GLY A 193 54.96 -35.29 47.51
CA GLY A 193 55.50 -34.96 48.84
C GLY A 193 54.52 -35.12 50.01
N ILE A 194 53.34 -35.72 49.77
CA ILE A 194 52.29 -35.92 50.79
C ILE A 194 52.55 -37.25 51.51
N CYS A 195 52.77 -37.21 52.83
CA CYS A 195 53.17 -38.39 53.63
C CYS A 195 51.98 -39.25 54.11
N ASP A 196 50.75 -38.71 54.06
CA ASP A 196 49.55 -39.41 54.51
C ASP A 196 48.75 -39.96 53.30
N ILE A 197 48.50 -41.27 53.32
CA ILE A 197 47.84 -42.00 52.24
C ILE A 197 46.36 -41.59 52.16
N ASP A 198 45.71 -41.36 53.29
CA ASP A 198 44.30 -40.97 53.34
C ASP A 198 44.08 -39.57 52.77
N GLU A 199 45.02 -38.65 53.00
CA GLU A 199 45.01 -37.30 52.42
C GLU A 199 45.21 -37.32 50.89
N LEU A 200 46.10 -38.18 50.38
CA LEU A 200 46.30 -38.35 48.95
C LEU A 200 45.04 -38.89 48.25
N VAL A 201 44.38 -39.88 48.85
CA VAL A 201 43.14 -40.46 48.32
C VAL A 201 42.00 -39.43 48.34
N GLN A 202 41.85 -38.65 49.41
CA GLN A 202 40.84 -37.59 49.48
C GLN A 202 41.09 -36.49 48.43
N ASN A 203 42.34 -36.07 48.25
CA ASN A 203 42.69 -35.10 47.21
C ASN A 203 42.46 -35.65 45.80
N PHE A 204 42.70 -36.95 45.58
CA PHE A 204 42.42 -37.59 44.30
C PHE A 204 40.92 -37.69 44.03
N ILE A 205 40.11 -38.09 45.02
CA ILE A 205 38.65 -38.12 44.90
C ILE A 205 38.12 -36.71 44.63
N HIS A 206 38.62 -35.69 45.33
CA HIS A 206 38.19 -34.32 45.10
C HIS A 206 38.61 -33.80 43.71
N ALA A 207 39.82 -34.13 43.26
CA ALA A 207 40.28 -33.83 41.90
C ALA A 207 39.45 -34.57 40.85
N GLU A 208 39.03 -35.80 41.11
CA GLU A 208 38.19 -36.60 40.24
C GLU A 208 36.76 -36.05 40.17
N ASP A 209 36.16 -35.67 41.30
CA ASP A 209 34.83 -35.04 41.38
C ASP A 209 34.80 -33.68 40.66
N THR A 210 35.85 -32.87 40.85
CA THR A 210 35.97 -31.58 40.15
C THR A 210 36.18 -31.78 38.65
N ASN A 211 36.99 -32.75 38.25
CA ASN A 211 37.19 -33.10 36.84
C ASN A 211 35.91 -33.65 36.22
N PHE A 212 35.15 -34.50 36.93
CA PHE A 212 33.87 -35.01 36.48
C PHE A 212 32.84 -33.88 36.31
N SER A 213 32.80 -32.94 37.25
CA SER A 213 31.93 -31.75 37.18
C SER A 213 32.29 -30.86 35.99
N LEU A 214 33.58 -30.64 35.74
CA LEU A 214 34.07 -29.89 34.58
C LEU A 214 33.77 -30.60 33.27
N PHE A 215 33.90 -31.93 33.22
CA PHE A 215 33.58 -32.71 32.04
C PHE A 215 32.09 -32.66 31.71
N LYS A 216 31.23 -32.76 32.73
CA LYS A 216 29.79 -32.59 32.57
C LYS A 216 29.44 -31.19 32.06
N TYR A 217 30.03 -30.15 32.64
CA TYR A 217 29.83 -28.77 32.18
C TYR A 217 30.32 -28.56 30.74
N ASN A 218 31.45 -29.15 30.36
CA ASN A 218 31.98 -29.08 29.00
C ASN A 218 31.04 -29.77 28.00
N ASN A 219 30.47 -30.92 28.37
CA ASN A 219 29.47 -31.60 27.55
C ASN A 219 28.18 -30.80 27.42
N GLU A 220 27.67 -30.22 28.50
CA GLU A 220 26.49 -29.34 28.46
C GLU A 220 26.75 -28.12 27.57
N LEU A 221 27.91 -27.46 27.73
CA LEU A 221 28.30 -26.31 26.92
C LEU A 221 28.47 -26.67 25.44
N SER A 222 28.99 -27.87 25.15
CA SER A 222 29.12 -28.37 23.78
C SER A 222 27.75 -28.62 23.13
N ALA A 223 26.80 -29.19 23.89
CA ALA A 223 25.42 -29.37 23.42
C ALA A 223 24.71 -28.03 23.19
N ASP A 224 24.95 -27.03 24.06
CA ASP A 224 24.41 -25.69 23.90
C ASP A 224 25.03 -24.96 22.70
N MET A 225 26.33 -25.12 22.43
CA MET A 225 26.96 -24.61 21.20
C MET A 225 26.30 -25.20 19.96
N GLU A 226 26.12 -26.52 19.90
CA GLU A 226 25.53 -27.20 18.75
C GLU A 226 24.08 -26.72 18.50
N LYS A 227 23.31 -26.54 19.58
CA LYS A 227 21.95 -25.97 19.51
C LYS A 227 21.93 -24.53 19.02
N LEU A 228 22.84 -23.68 19.51
CA LEU A 228 22.95 -22.28 19.08
C LEU A 228 23.42 -22.18 17.63
N GLU A 229 24.35 -23.03 17.19
CA GLU A 229 24.78 -23.10 15.79
C GLU A 229 23.63 -23.51 14.86
N GLN A 230 22.80 -24.46 15.27
CA GLN A 230 21.60 -24.85 14.53
C GLN A 230 20.59 -23.69 14.43
N GLN A 231 20.34 -22.96 15.52
CA GLN A 231 19.47 -21.78 15.49
C GLN A 231 20.02 -20.67 14.58
N ILE A 232 21.34 -20.44 14.59
CA ILE A 232 21.98 -19.49 13.69
C ILE A 232 21.82 -19.93 12.22
N ALA A 233 21.91 -21.23 11.94
CA ALA A 233 21.69 -21.77 10.60
C ALA A 233 20.23 -21.55 10.13
N GLU A 234 19.25 -21.87 10.98
CA GLU A 234 17.82 -21.63 10.71
C GLU A 234 17.53 -20.15 10.46
N TYR A 235 18.02 -19.25 11.32
CA TYR A 235 17.81 -17.81 11.12
C TYR A 235 18.50 -17.28 9.86
N LYS A 236 19.65 -17.83 9.47
CA LYS A 236 20.30 -17.47 8.20
C LYS A 236 19.49 -17.95 7.01
N GLU A 237 18.91 -19.15 7.07
CA GLU A 237 18.04 -19.67 6.00
C GLU A 237 16.74 -18.87 5.88
N GLU A 238 16.13 -18.51 7.00
CA GLU A 238 14.96 -17.62 7.06
C GLU A 238 15.31 -16.22 6.51
N TYR A 239 16.45 -15.67 6.90
CA TYR A 239 16.96 -14.40 6.36
C TYR A 239 17.17 -14.47 4.84
N ILE A 240 17.76 -15.54 4.31
CA ILE A 240 17.93 -15.73 2.86
C ILE A 240 16.58 -15.86 2.16
N THR A 241 15.61 -16.53 2.78
CA THR A 241 14.26 -16.70 2.22
C THR A 241 13.52 -15.36 2.15
N LEU A 242 13.58 -14.56 3.22
CA LEU A 242 13.02 -13.20 3.25
C LEU A 242 13.76 -12.22 2.35
N SER A 243 15.09 -12.31 2.26
CA SER A 243 15.95 -11.35 1.56
C SER A 243 16.13 -11.66 0.07
N GLY A 244 16.10 -12.94 -0.33
CA GLY A 244 16.71 -13.37 -1.60
C GLY A 244 15.77 -13.98 -2.64
N GLN A 245 14.60 -14.51 -2.28
CA GLN A 245 13.77 -15.26 -3.24
C GLN A 245 12.32 -14.78 -3.39
N SER A 246 11.72 -14.16 -2.38
CA SER A 246 10.36 -13.58 -2.51
C SER A 246 10.34 -12.16 -3.10
N SER A 247 11.39 -11.36 -2.92
CA SER A 247 11.35 -9.93 -3.31
C SER A 247 11.74 -9.64 -4.77
N ARG A 248 12.56 -10.47 -5.44
CA ARG A 248 13.10 -10.10 -6.77
C ARG A 248 12.10 -10.04 -7.91
N LYS A 249 10.97 -10.76 -7.85
CA LYS A 249 9.93 -10.70 -8.90
C LYS A 249 8.86 -9.67 -8.57
N GLU A 250 8.42 -9.61 -7.31
CA GLU A 250 7.46 -8.60 -6.87
C GLU A 250 8.03 -7.18 -6.91
N ASP A 251 9.32 -6.98 -6.57
CA ASP A 251 9.92 -5.65 -6.66
C ASP A 251 10.04 -5.17 -8.11
N THR A 252 10.28 -6.06 -9.09
CA THR A 252 10.36 -5.61 -10.49
C THR A 252 9.01 -5.14 -11.05
N GLU A 253 7.90 -5.74 -10.61
CA GLU A 253 6.56 -5.31 -11.02
C GLU A 253 6.12 -4.06 -10.25
N LYS A 254 6.39 -3.99 -8.94
CA LYS A 254 6.13 -2.80 -8.13
C LYS A 254 6.93 -1.60 -8.61
N VAL A 255 8.21 -1.79 -8.95
CA VAL A 255 9.07 -0.74 -9.52
C VAL A 255 8.52 -0.26 -10.87
N LYS A 256 8.12 -1.16 -11.77
CA LYS A 256 7.49 -0.76 -13.04
C LYS A 256 6.16 -0.03 -12.87
N ILE A 257 5.37 -0.41 -11.87
CA ILE A 257 4.11 0.28 -11.55
C ILE A 257 4.40 1.68 -11.01
N LEU A 258 5.38 1.82 -10.11
CA LEU A 258 5.81 3.11 -9.59
C LEU A 258 6.34 4.02 -10.70
N GLU A 259 7.16 3.50 -11.60
CA GLU A 259 7.70 4.24 -12.75
C GLU A 259 6.57 4.71 -13.69
N ASN A 260 5.57 3.87 -13.98
CA ASN A 260 4.40 4.26 -14.76
C ASN A 260 3.52 5.30 -14.05
N LEU A 261 3.39 5.20 -12.72
CA LEU A 261 2.62 6.17 -11.93
C LEU A 261 3.35 7.52 -11.88
N GLU A 262 4.67 7.51 -11.76
CA GLU A 262 5.51 8.71 -11.78
C GLU A 262 5.49 9.38 -13.17
N GLU A 263 5.53 8.60 -14.25
CA GLU A 263 5.38 9.14 -15.60
C GLU A 263 3.99 9.77 -15.82
N ARG A 264 2.92 9.11 -15.39
CA ARG A 264 1.56 9.68 -15.43
C ARG A 264 1.41 10.93 -14.57
N TRP A 265 2.03 10.93 -13.39
CA TRP A 265 2.01 12.09 -12.51
C TRP A 265 2.70 13.28 -13.17
N ASN A 266 3.89 13.07 -13.75
CA ASN A 266 4.61 14.11 -14.48
C ASN A 266 3.86 14.60 -15.73
N ASP A 267 3.15 13.72 -16.45
CA ASP A 267 2.32 14.14 -17.59
C ASP A 267 1.13 15.01 -17.15
N ILE A 268 0.45 14.62 -16.08
CA ILE A 268 -0.66 15.40 -15.51
C ILE A 268 -0.15 16.74 -14.96
N ASP A 269 1.01 16.75 -14.29
CA ASP A 269 1.62 17.97 -13.76
C ASP A 269 2.01 18.94 -14.87
N ARG A 270 2.64 18.45 -15.95
CA ARG A 270 2.93 19.28 -17.14
C ARG A 270 1.65 19.85 -17.77
N LYS A 271 0.59 19.05 -17.89
CA LYS A 271 -0.70 19.52 -18.41
C LYS A 271 -1.33 20.56 -17.49
N ALA A 272 -1.25 20.38 -16.17
CA ALA A 272 -1.76 21.34 -15.19
C ALA A 272 -1.02 22.69 -15.31
N ILE A 273 0.32 22.67 -15.37
CA ILE A 273 1.13 23.88 -15.58
C ILE A 273 0.77 24.56 -16.91
N HIS A 274 0.61 23.78 -18.00
CA HIS A 274 0.22 24.32 -19.30
C HIS A 274 -1.15 25.01 -19.29
N TYR A 275 -2.15 24.39 -18.65
CA TYR A 275 -3.48 25.00 -18.54
C TYR A 275 -3.48 26.23 -17.63
N GLU A 276 -2.64 26.25 -16.59
CA GLU A 276 -2.47 27.43 -15.74
C GLU A 276 -1.88 28.62 -16.51
N VAL A 277 -0.84 28.38 -17.33
CA VAL A 277 -0.25 29.44 -18.18
C VAL A 277 -1.29 29.96 -19.18
N LYS A 278 -2.00 29.07 -19.89
CA LYS A 278 -3.07 29.48 -20.83
C LYS A 278 -4.19 30.26 -20.15
N TYR A 279 -4.55 29.88 -18.92
CA TYR A 279 -5.55 30.60 -18.14
C TYR A 279 -5.07 32.01 -17.80
N GLN A 280 -3.82 32.18 -17.37
CA GLN A 280 -3.23 33.49 -17.09
C GLN A 280 -3.17 34.39 -18.34
N GLU A 281 -2.76 33.85 -19.49
CA GLU A 281 -2.77 34.57 -20.77
C GLU A 281 -4.18 35.02 -21.18
N SER A 282 -5.16 34.13 -21.03
CA SER A 282 -6.58 34.42 -21.31
C SER A 282 -7.12 35.50 -20.36
N GLN A 283 -6.74 35.45 -19.08
CA GLN A 283 -7.14 36.43 -18.08
C GLN A 283 -6.52 37.81 -18.35
N GLN A 284 -5.26 37.87 -18.78
CA GLN A 284 -4.63 39.11 -19.24
C GLN A 284 -5.37 39.71 -20.44
N THR A 285 -5.68 38.88 -21.44
CA THR A 285 -6.46 39.30 -22.62
C THR A 285 -7.82 39.84 -22.23
N LEU A 286 -8.52 39.17 -21.32
CA LEU A 286 -9.83 39.60 -20.82
C LEU A 286 -9.76 40.91 -20.02
N SER A 287 -8.66 41.13 -19.29
CA SER A 287 -8.41 42.40 -18.58
C SER A 287 -8.20 43.57 -19.55
N HIS A 288 -7.50 43.34 -20.67
CA HIS A 288 -7.32 44.34 -21.72
C HIS A 288 -8.65 44.67 -22.39
N ILE A 289 -9.44 43.66 -22.76
CA ILE A 289 -10.78 43.84 -23.34
C ILE A 289 -11.67 44.64 -22.38
N ARG A 290 -11.65 44.31 -21.08
CA ARG A 290 -12.39 45.04 -20.04
C ARG A 290 -12.02 46.52 -20.01
N ALA A 291 -10.73 46.84 -20.02
CA ALA A 291 -10.25 48.23 -20.03
C ALA A 291 -10.65 48.98 -21.31
N CYS A 292 -10.60 48.32 -22.47
CA CYS A 292 -11.04 48.89 -23.74
C CYS A 292 -12.53 49.22 -23.74
N ILE A 293 -13.37 48.29 -23.28
CA ILE A 293 -14.83 48.48 -23.18
C ILE A 293 -15.14 49.64 -22.24
N GLU A 294 -14.48 49.69 -21.08
CA GLU A 294 -14.67 50.80 -20.13
C GLU A 294 -14.28 52.15 -20.73
N SER A 295 -13.16 52.21 -21.47
CA SER A 295 -12.72 53.42 -22.16
C SER A 295 -13.74 53.90 -23.19
N ILE A 296 -14.26 53.00 -24.03
CA ILE A 296 -15.25 53.33 -25.06
C ILE A 296 -16.56 53.77 -24.42
N PHE A 297 -17.04 53.04 -23.39
CA PHE A 297 -18.25 53.38 -22.65
C PHE A 297 -18.20 54.81 -22.10
N ARG A 298 -17.07 55.19 -21.48
CA ARG A 298 -16.85 56.55 -20.96
C ARG A 298 -16.75 57.59 -22.08
N ARG A 299 -16.05 57.30 -23.18
CA ARG A 299 -15.87 58.25 -24.30
C ARG A 299 -17.17 58.53 -25.06
N LEU A 300 -18.07 57.56 -25.14
CA LEU A 300 -19.41 57.73 -25.73
C LEU A 300 -20.40 58.43 -24.80
N GLY A 301 -19.99 58.74 -23.56
CA GLY A 301 -20.83 59.43 -22.57
C GLY A 301 -21.98 58.58 -22.04
N CYS A 302 -21.85 57.24 -22.07
CA CYS A 302 -22.82 56.35 -21.45
C CYS A 302 -22.72 56.47 -19.92
N THR A 303 -23.84 56.46 -19.22
CA THR A 303 -23.88 56.60 -17.75
C THR A 303 -24.37 55.32 -17.07
N ALA A 304 -24.19 55.22 -15.76
CA ALA A 304 -24.66 54.08 -14.97
C ALA A 304 -26.20 53.91 -14.99
N GLU A 305 -26.94 54.94 -15.43
CA GLU A 305 -28.39 54.91 -15.60
C GLU A 305 -28.82 54.15 -16.87
N ASP A 306 -27.92 54.05 -17.86
CA ASP A 306 -28.15 53.28 -19.09
C ASP A 306 -28.01 51.76 -18.84
N LEU A 307 -27.52 51.35 -17.67
CA LEU A 307 -27.31 49.95 -17.33
C LEU A 307 -28.53 49.31 -16.65
N PRO A 308 -28.86 48.05 -17.00
CA PRO A 308 -29.87 47.27 -16.29
C PRO A 308 -29.56 47.15 -14.80
N SER A 309 -30.61 47.17 -13.97
CA SER A 309 -30.49 46.98 -12.52
C SER A 309 -29.80 45.66 -12.20
N GLY A 310 -28.68 45.73 -11.47
CA GLY A 310 -27.87 44.55 -11.10
C GLY A 310 -26.50 44.48 -11.79
N CYS A 311 -26.21 45.34 -12.77
CA CYS A 311 -24.83 45.60 -13.15
C CYS A 311 -24.12 46.35 -12.01
N GLY A 312 -23.25 45.66 -11.28
CA GLY A 312 -22.43 46.28 -10.23
C GLY A 312 -21.52 47.38 -10.78
N SER A 313 -20.70 47.96 -9.90
CA SER A 313 -19.84 49.12 -10.21
C SER A 313 -18.70 48.85 -11.22
N GLY A 314 -18.56 47.64 -11.74
CA GLY A 314 -17.46 47.25 -12.62
C GLY A 314 -17.87 46.23 -13.66
N ILE A 315 -17.13 46.21 -14.78
CA ILE A 315 -17.30 45.22 -15.83
C ILE A 315 -16.80 43.86 -15.31
N SER A 316 -17.62 42.83 -15.43
CA SER A 316 -17.36 41.42 -15.13
C SER A 316 -17.59 40.60 -16.40
N GLU A 317 -17.19 39.33 -16.42
CA GLU A 317 -17.44 38.45 -17.58
C GLU A 317 -18.95 38.28 -17.87
N ALA A 318 -19.78 38.29 -16.82
CA ALA A 318 -21.22 38.13 -16.95
C ALA A 318 -21.93 39.37 -17.50
N ASN A 319 -21.37 40.57 -17.30
CA ASN A 319 -22.01 41.82 -17.72
C ASN A 319 -21.35 42.47 -18.95
N MET A 320 -20.21 41.96 -19.42
CA MET A 320 -19.44 42.54 -20.54
C MET A 320 -20.27 42.70 -21.82
N MET A 321 -21.11 41.71 -22.12
CA MET A 321 -22.03 41.76 -23.28
C MET A 321 -23.07 42.88 -23.15
N THR A 322 -23.55 43.14 -21.93
CA THR A 322 -24.50 44.23 -21.65
C THR A 322 -23.86 45.59 -21.88
N TYR A 323 -22.60 45.79 -21.45
CA TYR A 323 -21.85 47.02 -21.74
C TYR A 323 -21.64 47.23 -23.24
N LEU A 324 -21.30 46.18 -23.98
CA LEU A 324 -21.13 46.25 -25.45
C LEU A 324 -22.45 46.60 -26.17
N ALA A 325 -23.58 46.04 -25.74
CA ALA A 325 -24.89 46.36 -26.32
C ALA A 325 -25.27 47.84 -26.15
N ILE A 326 -24.99 48.41 -24.97
CA ILE A 326 -25.25 49.83 -24.69
C ILE A 326 -24.31 50.72 -25.52
N ILE A 327 -23.03 50.35 -25.61
CA ILE A 327 -22.04 51.03 -26.47
C ILE A 327 -22.52 51.05 -27.93
N GLU A 328 -22.99 49.91 -28.44
CA GLU A 328 -23.52 49.79 -29.79
C GLU A 328 -24.74 50.66 -30.01
N GLN A 329 -25.71 50.63 -29.08
CA GLN A 329 -26.91 51.48 -29.15
C GLN A 329 -26.53 52.96 -29.19
N ARG A 330 -25.66 53.41 -28.27
CA ARG A 330 -25.24 54.81 -28.18
C ARG A 330 -24.44 55.26 -29.39
N GLY A 331 -23.55 54.40 -29.89
CA GLY A 331 -22.80 54.65 -31.12
C GLY A 331 -23.73 54.84 -32.33
N ASN A 332 -24.74 53.98 -32.47
CA ASN A 332 -25.73 54.10 -33.54
C ASN A 332 -26.61 55.36 -33.42
N GLU A 333 -26.95 55.78 -32.21
CA GLU A 333 -27.65 57.05 -31.97
C GLU A 333 -26.81 58.27 -32.40
N LEU A 334 -25.52 58.31 -32.01
CA LEU A 334 -24.60 59.36 -32.43
C LEU A 334 -24.44 59.39 -33.95
N LEU A 335 -24.36 58.23 -34.60
CA LEU A 335 -24.24 58.12 -36.05
C LEU A 335 -25.48 58.66 -36.77
N LYS A 336 -26.69 58.33 -36.27
CA LYS A 336 -27.95 58.89 -36.79
C LYS A 336 -28.04 60.40 -36.62
N MET A 337 -27.60 60.93 -35.48
CA MET A 337 -27.57 62.38 -35.24
C MET A 337 -26.59 63.07 -36.20
N TYR A 338 -25.43 62.45 -36.44
CA TYR A 338 -24.46 62.96 -37.41
C TYR A 338 -24.99 62.97 -38.85
N ASP A 339 -25.62 61.87 -39.30
CA ASP A 339 -26.24 61.81 -40.63
C ASP A 339 -27.34 62.86 -40.79
N SER A 340 -28.14 63.09 -39.76
CA SER A 340 -29.19 64.14 -39.77
C SER A 340 -28.61 65.54 -39.89
N LEU A 341 -27.53 65.84 -39.15
CA LEU A 341 -26.83 67.13 -39.23
C LEU A 341 -26.16 67.34 -40.59
N LYS A 342 -25.70 66.27 -41.23
CA LYS A 342 -25.10 66.30 -42.56
C LYS A 342 -26.13 66.53 -43.66
N ASP A 343 -27.29 65.88 -43.56
CA ASP A 343 -28.43 66.11 -44.46
C ASP A 343 -28.98 67.55 -44.34
N ASP A 344 -28.91 68.15 -43.14
CA ASP A 344 -29.27 69.56 -42.90
C ASP A 344 -28.22 70.55 -43.47
N GLU A 345 -26.91 70.24 -43.40
CA GLU A 345 -25.86 71.06 -44.03
C GLU A 345 -25.92 71.04 -45.57
N ASP A 346 -26.31 69.91 -46.17
CA ASP A 346 -26.51 69.78 -47.62
C ASP A 346 -27.77 70.54 -48.13
N PHE A 347 -28.66 71.00 -47.23
CA PHE A 347 -29.86 71.78 -47.57
C PHE A 347 -29.64 73.31 -47.61
N GLU A 348 -28.59 73.85 -46.95
CA GLU A 348 -28.31 75.31 -46.94
C GLU A 348 -27.34 75.79 -48.04
N THR A 349 -26.70 74.91 -48.82
CA THR A 349 -25.75 75.34 -49.87
C THR A 349 -26.16 74.89 -51.27
N SER A 350 -27.18 75.56 -51.82
CA SER A 350 -27.48 75.48 -53.25
C SER A 350 -26.47 76.25 -54.10
N ARG A 351 -25.53 75.56 -54.78
CA ARG A 351 -24.97 75.97 -56.09
C ARG A 351 -24.43 74.76 -56.91
N PRO A 352 -24.43 74.82 -58.26
CA PRO A 352 -24.60 73.64 -59.11
C PRO A 352 -23.31 72.92 -59.51
N ALA A 353 -23.47 71.61 -59.70
CA ALA A 353 -22.75 70.66 -60.57
C ALA A 353 -21.23 70.81 -60.76
N ARG A 354 -20.48 69.78 -60.34
CA ARG A 354 -19.32 69.32 -61.10
C ARG A 354 -19.04 67.82 -60.91
N SER A 355 -18.96 67.15 -62.06
CA SER A 355 -18.47 65.79 -62.26
C SER A 355 -17.10 65.53 -61.62
N GLY A 356 -16.95 64.40 -60.93
CA GLY A 356 -15.65 63.89 -60.48
C GLY A 356 -15.75 62.42 -60.09
N GLN A 357 -15.22 61.54 -60.94
CA GLN A 357 -14.93 60.15 -60.62
C GLN A 357 -14.09 60.05 -59.35
N GLY A 358 -14.40 59.07 -58.49
CA GLY A 358 -13.60 58.77 -57.31
C GLY A 358 -14.25 57.73 -56.43
N SER A 359 -14.36 56.49 -56.92
CA SER A 359 -14.55 55.34 -56.04
C SER A 359 -13.28 55.19 -55.20
N THR A 360 -13.34 55.51 -53.92
CA THR A 360 -12.35 55.04 -52.95
C THR A 360 -13.05 54.16 -51.93
N SER A 361 -13.03 52.86 -52.20
CA SER A 361 -13.26 51.83 -51.20
C SER A 361 -12.25 52.01 -50.06
N LEU A 362 -12.71 52.45 -48.89
CA LEU A 362 -11.94 52.39 -47.66
C LEU A 362 -11.86 50.92 -47.21
N GLN A 363 -10.82 50.21 -47.65
CA GLN A 363 -10.43 48.93 -47.06
C GLN A 363 -9.72 49.18 -45.73
N ILE A 364 -10.44 48.93 -44.63
CA ILE A 364 -9.85 48.81 -43.30
C ILE A 364 -9.00 47.52 -43.30
N LYS A 365 -7.67 47.66 -43.34
CA LYS A 365 -6.74 46.55 -43.10
C LYS A 365 -6.60 46.36 -41.59
N LEU A 366 -7.06 45.22 -41.09
CA LEU A 366 -6.71 44.77 -39.75
C LEU A 366 -5.19 44.51 -39.69
N PRO A 367 -4.53 44.72 -38.53
CA PRO A 367 -3.13 44.41 -38.36
C PRO A 367 -2.90 42.91 -38.62
N SER A 368 -2.04 42.63 -39.59
CA SER A 368 -1.60 41.29 -39.94
C SER A 368 -0.58 40.84 -38.89
N THR A 369 -1.02 40.12 -37.86
CA THR A 369 -0.13 39.36 -36.98
C THR A 369 0.32 38.10 -37.70
N VAL A 370 1.29 38.26 -38.59
CA VAL A 370 2.16 37.17 -39.05
C VAL A 370 3.54 37.52 -38.49
N GLU A 371 3.74 37.19 -37.23
CA GLU A 371 5.08 36.85 -36.77
C GLU A 371 5.32 35.39 -37.14
N ASP A 372 6.53 35.19 -37.66
CA ASP A 372 7.10 34.00 -38.25
C ASP A 372 7.22 32.88 -37.19
N TYR A 373 6.18 32.06 -37.04
CA TYR A 373 6.27 30.81 -36.29
C TYR A 373 6.59 29.68 -37.26
N SER A 374 7.86 29.27 -37.20
CA SER A 374 8.38 27.97 -37.61
C SER A 374 7.37 26.84 -37.41
N ASP A 375 6.82 26.36 -38.51
CA ASP A 375 5.94 25.20 -38.63
C ASP A 375 6.74 23.91 -38.40
N ASP A 376 6.87 23.48 -37.14
CA ASP A 376 7.12 22.09 -36.79
C ASP A 376 5.76 21.41 -36.58
N GLU A 377 5.24 20.81 -37.65
CA GLU A 377 4.06 19.95 -37.65
C GLU A 377 4.29 18.71 -36.76
N ASP A 378 3.86 18.76 -35.50
CA ASP A 378 3.46 17.55 -34.77
C ASP A 378 1.94 17.41 -34.88
N ASP A 379 1.52 16.50 -35.79
CA ASP A 379 0.15 15.99 -35.95
C ASP A 379 -0.33 15.40 -34.60
N ASP A 380 -0.97 16.22 -33.75
CA ASP A 380 -1.78 15.74 -32.62
C ASP A 380 -3.09 15.13 -33.18
N ASP A 381 -3.04 13.83 -33.46
CA ASP A 381 -4.23 12.99 -33.60
C ASP A 381 -4.99 13.03 -32.25
N GLU A 382 -6.05 13.84 -32.15
CA GLU A 382 -7.07 13.71 -31.10
C GLU A 382 -7.66 12.30 -31.17
N ASP A 383 -7.24 11.42 -30.25
CA ASP A 383 -7.77 10.07 -30.08
C ASP A 383 -9.22 10.13 -29.54
N ASP A 384 -10.15 10.35 -30.46
CA ASP A 384 -11.52 9.85 -30.36
C ASP A 384 -11.45 8.32 -30.20
N GLN A 385 -11.69 7.82 -28.99
CA GLN A 385 -11.70 6.40 -28.62
C GLN A 385 -12.86 5.60 -29.23
N ARG A 386 -13.06 5.71 -30.55
CA ARG A 386 -13.91 4.81 -31.34
C ARG A 386 -13.05 3.94 -32.26
N PRO A 387 -13.36 2.64 -32.40
CA PRO A 387 -12.64 1.78 -33.32
C PRO A 387 -12.76 2.31 -34.76
N PHE A 388 -11.61 2.46 -35.43
CA PHE A 388 -11.53 2.94 -36.81
C PHE A 388 -12.35 2.08 -37.77
N THR A 389 -13.05 2.72 -38.71
CA THR A 389 -13.70 2.02 -39.81
C THR A 389 -12.66 1.46 -40.79
N ARG A 390 -13.04 0.43 -41.56
CA ARG A 390 -12.14 -0.24 -42.50
C ARG A 390 -11.54 0.72 -43.53
N ASP A 391 -12.29 1.72 -43.95
CA ASP A 391 -11.83 2.71 -44.92
C ASP A 391 -10.85 3.70 -44.28
N GLU A 392 -11.10 4.18 -43.05
CA GLU A 392 -10.16 5.03 -42.28
C GLU A 392 -8.83 4.32 -42.02
N LEU A 393 -8.87 3.03 -41.66
CA LEU A 393 -7.67 2.23 -41.47
C LEU A 393 -6.84 2.12 -42.76
N LYS A 394 -7.51 1.99 -43.91
CA LYS A 394 -6.87 1.94 -45.23
C LYS A 394 -6.22 3.28 -45.58
N THR A 395 -6.88 4.40 -45.32
CA THR A 395 -6.30 5.73 -45.55
C THR A 395 -5.10 5.99 -44.64
N LYS A 396 -5.18 5.62 -43.35
CA LYS A 396 -4.10 5.78 -42.38
C LYS A 396 -2.89 4.92 -42.75
N THR A 397 -3.12 3.69 -43.21
CA THR A 397 -2.06 2.78 -43.71
C THR A 397 -1.40 3.34 -44.97
N MET A 398 -2.17 3.86 -45.93
CA MET A 398 -1.63 4.43 -47.17
C MET A 398 -0.82 5.72 -46.90
N ARG A 399 -1.26 6.56 -45.95
CA ARG A 399 -0.49 7.73 -45.48
C ARG A 399 0.83 7.33 -44.83
N GLY A 400 0.84 6.26 -44.02
CA GLY A 400 2.07 5.73 -43.43
C GLY A 400 3.06 5.22 -44.49
N ILE A 401 2.57 4.53 -45.52
CA ILE A 401 3.39 4.02 -46.62
C ILE A 401 4.00 5.17 -47.43
N THR A 402 3.25 6.23 -47.73
CA THR A 402 3.77 7.40 -48.47
C THR A 402 4.76 8.21 -47.63
N LYS A 403 4.53 8.40 -46.32
CA LYS A 403 5.50 9.05 -45.40
C LYS A 403 6.81 8.25 -45.32
N LYS A 404 6.73 6.91 -45.30
CA LYS A 404 7.90 6.01 -45.30
C LYS A 404 8.68 6.04 -46.63
N GLN A 405 7.99 6.06 -47.78
CA GLN A 405 8.63 6.22 -49.09
C GLN A 405 9.31 7.59 -49.26
N LYS A 406 8.72 8.66 -48.69
CA LYS A 406 9.31 10.00 -48.72
C LYS A 406 10.58 10.07 -47.85
N LYS A 407 10.56 9.46 -46.65
CA LYS A 407 11.74 9.34 -45.78
C LYS A 407 12.86 8.49 -46.40
N SER A 408 12.56 7.41 -47.11
CA SER A 408 13.59 6.62 -47.81
C SER A 408 14.22 7.37 -48.98
N ARG A 409 13.44 8.20 -49.70
CA ARG A 409 13.98 9.07 -50.77
C ARG A 409 14.93 10.15 -50.25
N MET A 410 14.60 10.78 -49.12
CA MET A 410 15.45 11.81 -48.51
C MET A 410 16.77 11.25 -47.97
N LYS A 411 16.77 10.01 -47.43
CA LYS A 411 18.00 9.34 -46.98
C LYS A 411 18.92 8.93 -48.13
N GLY A 412 18.37 8.61 -49.31
CA GLY A 412 19.18 8.31 -50.50
C GLY A 412 19.93 9.51 -51.05
N THR A 413 19.29 10.69 -51.08
CA THR A 413 19.90 11.94 -51.59
C THR A 413 20.95 12.57 -50.67
N ALA A 414 21.00 12.17 -49.39
CA ALA A 414 22.00 12.64 -48.44
C ALA A 414 23.31 11.82 -48.45
N ALA A 415 23.32 10.66 -49.10
CA ALA A 415 24.48 9.76 -49.18
C ALA A 415 25.30 9.91 -50.47
N GLU A 416 24.89 10.79 -51.39
CA GLU A 416 25.53 10.98 -52.71
C GLU A 416 26.03 12.43 -52.91
N LYS A 417 26.36 13.13 -51.82
CA LYS A 417 27.06 14.42 -51.84
C LYS A 417 28.38 14.36 -51.10
#